data_AF-A0A1C4V544-F1
#
_entry.id   AF-A0A1C4V544-F1
#
_cell.length_a   1.000
_cell.length_b   1.000
_cell.length_c   1.000
_cell.angle_alpha   90.00
_cell.angle_beta   90.00
_cell.angle_gamma   90.00
#
_symmetry.space_group_name_H-M   'P 1'
#
loop_
_entity.id
_entity.type
_entity.pdbx_description
1 polymer ?
#
loop_
_entity_poly.entity_id
_entity_poly.type
_entity_poly.pdbx_seq_one_letter_code
_entity_poly.pdbx_strand_id
1 'polypeptide(L)'
;MRRRAAHTTAAVVTVLLLTAATGGVPAGRFPAAPTSVAACVVPPATPTASGDLAAVADRHEPTRLRYPTTAGPVLRDLAAQMTTAPCDHVHGRFNHVWFRQWGFSGRVQEILRWFDQDGSGAALATRYPPERTAVNRQWWRPGQHLYDTFGWPVPRIDTYRDADLLRHAMNITSQSADNDPAEAVLGLIDLASWHSPYETGRHTALTILADLPHLTAYPAVADRAGRVGVGVAAVDTDGYRYLLILHPATGEALAYEISHLRAGAWQVVTYALFLAHTRTDNRWWEPTTDDERQRWDPTHPPPAEMVPQRRRSWIEYPPPLCVPSSEGETP
;
A
#
# COMPACT_ATOMS: atom_id res chain seq x y z
N MET A 1 1.04 -49.98 -83.94
CA MET A 1 -0.14 -49.64 -83.10
C MET A 1 0.08 -50.13 -81.68
N ARG A 2 0.48 -49.26 -80.75
CA ARG A 2 0.59 -49.57 -79.31
C ARG A 2 -0.13 -48.47 -78.53
N ARG A 3 -1.22 -48.83 -77.85
CA ARG A 3 -2.04 -47.95 -77.00
C ARG A 3 -1.28 -47.63 -75.71
N ARG A 4 -1.15 -46.34 -75.38
CA ARG A 4 -0.73 -45.86 -74.06
C ARG A 4 -1.99 -45.72 -73.19
N ALA A 5 -2.01 -46.36 -72.03
CA ALA A 5 -2.98 -46.11 -70.98
C ALA A 5 -2.45 -44.97 -70.10
N ALA A 6 -3.21 -43.88 -69.99
CA ALA A 6 -2.96 -42.81 -69.03
C ALA A 6 -3.65 -43.19 -67.71
N HIS A 7 -2.91 -43.15 -66.61
CA HIS A 7 -3.46 -43.19 -65.26
C HIS A 7 -3.56 -41.75 -64.74
N THR A 8 -4.79 -41.30 -64.54
CA THR A 8 -5.12 -39.99 -63.99
C THR A 8 -5.22 -40.14 -62.48
N THR A 9 -4.20 -39.70 -61.76
CA THR A 9 -4.19 -39.65 -60.29
C THR A 9 -4.92 -38.38 -59.85
N ALA A 10 -6.10 -38.53 -59.24
CA ALA A 10 -6.83 -37.41 -58.65
C ALA A 10 -6.23 -37.04 -57.30
N ALA A 11 -5.72 -35.81 -57.17
CA ALA A 11 -5.26 -35.26 -55.90
C ALA A 11 -6.48 -34.74 -55.10
N VAL A 12 -6.74 -35.34 -53.95
CA VAL A 12 -7.73 -34.86 -52.99
C VAL A 12 -7.09 -33.73 -52.18
N VAL A 13 -7.46 -32.49 -52.50
CA VAL A 13 -7.12 -31.31 -51.69
C VAL A 13 -8.05 -31.29 -50.48
N THR A 14 -7.51 -31.63 -49.31
CA THR A 14 -8.21 -31.47 -48.04
C THR A 14 -8.02 -30.03 -47.57
N VAL A 15 -9.06 -29.20 -47.70
CA VAL A 15 -9.08 -27.84 -47.16
C VAL A 15 -9.31 -27.94 -45.65
N LEU A 16 -8.23 -27.78 -44.87
CA LEU A 16 -8.31 -27.65 -43.42
C LEU A 16 -8.76 -26.21 -43.09
N LEU A 17 -10.03 -26.04 -42.74
CA LEU A 17 -10.55 -24.81 -42.16
C LEU A 17 -10.00 -24.65 -40.74
N LEU A 18 -8.91 -23.90 -40.60
CA LEU A 18 -8.46 -23.36 -39.31
C LEU A 18 -9.45 -22.27 -38.89
N THR A 19 -10.44 -22.64 -38.09
CA THR A 19 -11.19 -21.69 -37.27
C THR A 19 -10.24 -21.14 -36.22
N ALA A 20 -9.67 -19.96 -36.49
CA ALA A 20 -9.03 -19.14 -35.48
C ALA A 20 -10.11 -18.77 -34.46
N ALA A 21 -10.17 -19.51 -33.35
CA ALA A 21 -10.90 -19.08 -32.18
C ALA A 21 -10.23 -17.78 -31.70
N THR A 22 -10.84 -16.64 -32.04
CA THR A 22 -10.58 -15.38 -31.38
C THR A 22 -11.03 -15.53 -29.94
N GLY A 23 -10.15 -16.11 -29.11
CA GLY A 23 -10.26 -16.07 -27.68
C GLY A 23 -10.16 -14.61 -27.25
N GLY A 24 -11.29 -13.91 -27.27
CA GLY A 24 -11.41 -12.60 -26.69
C GLY A 24 -10.93 -12.69 -25.26
N VAL A 25 -9.80 -12.06 -24.96
CA VAL A 25 -9.37 -11.81 -23.59
C VAL A 25 -10.58 -11.15 -22.93
N PRO A 26 -11.19 -11.75 -21.91
CA PRO A 26 -12.35 -11.16 -21.27
C PRO A 26 -11.93 -9.76 -20.81
N ALA A 27 -12.61 -8.74 -21.33
CA ALA A 27 -12.43 -7.37 -20.87
C ALA A 27 -12.46 -7.40 -19.35
N GLY A 28 -11.36 -6.95 -18.73
CA GLY A 28 -11.01 -7.19 -17.34
C GLY A 28 -12.10 -6.70 -16.39
N ARG A 29 -13.06 -7.57 -16.10
CA ARG A 29 -14.07 -7.28 -15.11
C ARG A 29 -13.40 -7.41 -13.75
N PHE A 30 -13.29 -6.30 -13.03
CA PHE A 30 -12.78 -6.33 -11.67
C PHE A 30 -13.60 -7.32 -10.84
N PRO A 31 -12.95 -8.04 -9.91
CA PRO A 31 -13.67 -8.89 -8.98
C PRO A 31 -14.72 -8.05 -8.24
N ALA A 32 -15.84 -8.69 -7.88
CA ALA A 32 -16.86 -8.03 -7.06
C ALA A 32 -16.22 -7.48 -5.79
N ALA A 33 -16.57 -6.24 -5.42
CA ALA A 33 -16.01 -5.58 -4.26
C ALA A 33 -16.21 -6.44 -3.00
N PRO A 34 -15.19 -6.59 -2.14
CA PRO A 34 -15.35 -7.29 -0.87
C PRO A 34 -16.46 -6.64 -0.03
N THR A 35 -17.30 -7.47 0.58
CA THR A 35 -18.48 -7.02 1.38
C THR A 35 -18.11 -6.37 2.71
N SER A 36 -16.81 -6.34 3.06
CA SER A 36 -16.30 -5.73 4.28
C SER A 36 -16.07 -4.24 4.06
N VAL A 37 -17.15 -3.47 4.05
CA VAL A 37 -17.06 -2.05 4.37
C VAL A 37 -16.63 -1.98 5.83
N ALA A 38 -15.37 -1.66 6.10
CA ALA A 38 -14.97 -1.30 7.44
C ALA A 38 -15.90 -0.17 7.88
N ALA A 39 -16.62 -0.35 8.99
CA ALA A 39 -17.45 0.71 9.52
C ALA A 39 -16.56 1.94 9.71
N CYS A 40 -17.01 3.12 9.30
CA CYS A 40 -16.25 4.38 9.38
C CYS A 40 -16.04 4.88 10.83
N VAL A 41 -16.15 3.95 11.77
CA VAL A 41 -16.04 4.13 13.20
C VAL A 41 -14.56 4.09 13.55
N VAL A 42 -14.09 5.15 14.19
CA VAL A 42 -12.78 5.16 14.82
C VAL A 42 -12.82 4.15 15.98
N PRO A 43 -11.96 3.11 15.98
CA PRO A 43 -11.92 2.17 17.09
C PRO A 43 -11.60 2.92 18.39
N PRO A 44 -12.09 2.44 19.55
CA PRO A 44 -11.68 3.02 20.81
C PRO A 44 -10.15 2.99 20.92
N ALA A 45 -9.57 4.04 21.51
CA ALA A 45 -8.13 4.18 21.70
C ALA A 45 -7.51 3.14 22.66
N THR A 46 -8.27 2.13 23.05
CA THR A 46 -7.83 1.00 23.85
C THR A 46 -7.21 -0.03 22.91
N PRO A 47 -5.91 -0.36 23.06
CA PRO A 47 -5.31 -1.43 22.29
C PRO A 47 -6.11 -2.71 22.47
N THR A 48 -6.58 -3.30 21.38
CA THR A 48 -7.27 -4.59 21.46
C THR A 48 -6.20 -5.62 21.81
N ALA A 49 -6.13 -6.04 23.07
CA ALA A 49 -5.20 -7.09 23.53
C ALA A 49 -5.61 -8.50 23.06
N SER A 50 -6.21 -8.64 21.87
CA SER A 50 -6.71 -9.94 21.44
C SER A 50 -5.53 -10.82 21.03
N GLY A 51 -5.39 -11.98 21.68
CA GLY A 51 -4.42 -13.02 21.31
C GLY A 51 -4.51 -13.47 19.85
N ASP A 52 -5.61 -13.16 19.16
CA ASP A 52 -5.80 -13.35 17.71
C ASP A 52 -4.81 -12.56 16.84
N LEU A 53 -4.18 -11.50 17.38
CA LEU A 53 -3.17 -10.69 16.70
C LEU A 53 -1.90 -11.47 16.32
N ALA A 54 -1.59 -12.55 17.04
CA ALA A 54 -0.39 -13.37 16.80
C ALA A 54 -0.59 -14.39 15.66
N ALA A 55 -1.84 -14.65 15.26
CA ALA A 55 -2.19 -15.80 14.45
C ALA A 55 -2.62 -15.41 13.03
N VAL A 56 -1.71 -14.90 12.18
CA VAL A 56 -1.91 -14.96 10.73
C VAL A 56 -0.57 -15.09 9.97
N ALA A 57 -0.43 -16.23 9.30
CA ALA A 57 0.45 -16.58 8.17
C ALA A 57 1.97 -16.58 8.39
N ASP A 58 2.63 -17.51 7.71
CA ASP A 58 4.07 -17.60 7.58
C ASP A 58 4.61 -16.23 7.13
N ARG A 59 5.31 -15.55 8.04
CA ARG A 59 5.52 -14.10 7.96
C ARG A 59 6.30 -13.70 6.70
N HIS A 60 7.04 -14.65 6.16
CA HIS A 60 7.89 -14.50 4.99
C HIS A 60 7.23 -14.88 3.67
N GLU A 61 6.05 -15.56 3.65
CA GLU A 61 5.41 -15.94 2.39
C GLU A 61 4.95 -14.67 1.65
N PRO A 62 5.45 -14.44 0.42
CA PRO A 62 5.05 -13.31 -0.39
C PRO A 62 3.62 -13.46 -0.86
N THR A 63 2.95 -12.32 -1.06
CA THR A 63 1.63 -12.28 -1.69
C THR A 63 1.70 -12.98 -3.04
N ARG A 64 0.72 -13.86 -3.29
CA ARG A 64 0.64 -14.63 -4.54
C ARG A 64 0.13 -13.73 -5.66
N LEU A 65 1.03 -13.41 -6.58
CA LEU A 65 0.73 -12.57 -7.74
C LEU A 65 0.51 -13.45 -8.97
N ARG A 66 -0.57 -13.19 -9.70
CA ARG A 66 -0.93 -13.93 -10.92
C ARG A 66 -1.38 -12.96 -12.01
N TYR A 67 -1.13 -13.33 -13.25
CA TYR A 67 -1.56 -12.58 -14.45
C TYR A 67 -1.05 -11.12 -14.46
N PRO A 68 0.28 -10.90 -14.43
CA PRO A 68 0.83 -9.56 -14.54
C PRO A 68 0.40 -8.91 -15.87
N THR A 69 0.08 -7.62 -15.82
CA THR A 69 -0.20 -6.79 -16.98
C THR A 69 0.40 -5.40 -16.80
N THR A 70 0.50 -4.61 -17.86
CA THR A 70 0.86 -3.18 -17.75
C THR A 70 -0.16 -2.46 -16.88
N ALA A 71 0.32 -1.67 -15.91
CA ALA A 71 -0.57 -1.03 -14.94
C ALA A 71 -1.42 0.10 -15.51
N GLY A 72 -0.91 0.86 -16.48
CA GLY A 72 -1.58 2.04 -17.03
C GLY A 72 -3.06 1.83 -17.37
N PRO A 73 -3.41 0.89 -18.27
CA PRO A 73 -4.81 0.61 -18.59
C PRO A 73 -5.65 0.21 -17.37
N VAL A 74 -5.14 -0.69 -16.52
CA VAL A 74 -5.86 -1.17 -15.33
C VAL A 74 -6.15 -0.03 -14.35
N LEU A 75 -5.18 0.87 -14.14
CA LEU A 75 -5.32 1.98 -13.22
C LEU A 75 -6.24 3.08 -13.75
N ARG A 76 -6.22 3.36 -15.06
CA ARG A 76 -7.20 4.26 -15.69
C ARG A 76 -8.62 3.68 -15.62
N ASP A 77 -8.77 2.38 -15.88
CA ASP A 77 -10.06 1.71 -15.78
C ASP A 77 -10.59 1.73 -14.34
N LEU A 78 -9.72 1.49 -13.36
CA LEU A 78 -10.06 1.60 -11.93
C LEU A 78 -10.47 3.02 -11.57
N ALA A 79 -9.68 4.03 -11.97
CA ALA A 79 -10.00 5.44 -11.71
C ALA A 79 -11.34 5.86 -12.33
N ALA A 80 -11.62 5.42 -13.56
CA ALA A 80 -12.86 5.74 -14.28
C ALA A 80 -14.11 5.06 -13.71
N GLN A 81 -13.96 3.90 -13.05
CA GLN A 81 -15.06 3.14 -12.46
C GLN A 81 -15.22 3.35 -10.95
N MET A 82 -14.37 4.18 -10.36
CA MET A 82 -14.32 4.38 -8.93
C MET A 82 -15.60 5.01 -8.42
N THR A 83 -16.04 4.57 -7.25
CA THR A 83 -17.18 5.12 -6.52
C THR A 83 -16.71 5.73 -5.21
N THR A 84 -17.53 6.64 -4.68
CA THR A 84 -17.35 7.19 -3.34
C THR A 84 -17.29 6.07 -2.30
N ALA A 85 -16.27 6.08 -1.46
CA ALA A 85 -16.16 5.16 -0.34
C ALA A 85 -17.14 5.57 0.76
N PRO A 86 -17.70 4.63 1.55
CA PRO A 86 -18.60 4.98 2.64
C PRO A 86 -18.03 6.02 3.62
N CYS A 87 -16.70 6.03 3.83
CA CYS A 87 -16.03 6.96 4.74
C CYS A 87 -15.67 8.31 4.11
N ASP A 88 -15.90 8.50 2.81
CA ASP A 88 -15.73 9.81 2.17
C ASP A 88 -16.76 10.83 2.64
N HIS A 89 -17.92 10.38 3.11
CA HIS A 89 -18.95 11.24 3.70
C HIS A 89 -18.67 11.61 5.17
N VAL A 90 -17.68 10.97 5.79
CA VAL A 90 -17.29 11.29 7.16
C VAL A 90 -16.40 12.54 7.13
N HIS A 91 -16.87 13.55 7.85
CA HIS A 91 -16.15 14.79 8.09
C HIS A 91 -15.36 14.71 9.39
N GLY A 92 -14.30 15.49 9.45
CA GLY A 92 -13.49 15.61 10.65
C GLY A 92 -12.23 16.40 10.36
N ARG A 93 -11.70 17.03 11.40
CA ARG A 93 -10.43 17.77 11.34
C ARG A 93 -9.25 16.84 11.00
N PHE A 94 -9.19 15.67 11.62
CA PHE A 94 -8.08 14.74 11.43
C PHE A 94 -8.44 13.63 10.45
N ASN A 95 -7.48 13.31 9.58
CA ASN A 95 -7.43 12.01 8.90
C ASN A 95 -7.13 10.94 9.94
N HIS A 96 -7.93 9.89 9.97
CA HIS A 96 -7.68 8.73 10.81
C HIS A 96 -7.32 7.53 9.97
N VAL A 97 -6.15 6.94 10.25
CA VAL A 97 -5.68 5.72 9.61
C VAL A 97 -5.40 4.66 10.68
N TRP A 98 -6.01 3.50 10.51
CA TRP A 98 -5.75 2.32 11.34
C TRP A 98 -5.22 1.19 10.47
N PHE A 99 -4.04 0.69 10.82
CA PHE A 99 -3.43 -0.43 10.11
C PHE A 99 -2.63 -1.32 11.05
N ARG A 100 -2.42 -2.55 10.61
CA ARG A 100 -1.56 -3.53 11.25
C ARG A 100 -0.37 -3.79 10.36
N GLN A 101 0.83 -3.82 10.93
CA GLN A 101 2.07 -4.00 10.19
C GLN A 101 2.92 -5.11 10.81
N TRP A 102 3.50 -5.92 9.94
CA TRP A 102 4.47 -6.97 10.25
C TRP A 102 5.81 -6.55 9.65
N GLY A 103 6.85 -6.53 10.47
CA GLY A 103 8.23 -6.28 10.02
C GLY A 103 9.06 -7.56 9.97
N PHE A 104 10.22 -7.48 9.33
CA PHE A 104 11.17 -8.59 9.17
C PHE A 104 11.64 -9.20 10.51
N SER A 105 11.61 -8.45 11.62
CA SER A 105 11.93 -8.95 12.98
C SER A 105 10.88 -9.91 13.55
N GLY A 106 9.81 -10.20 12.79
CA GLY A 106 8.66 -10.98 13.22
C GLY A 106 7.76 -10.23 14.20
N ARG A 107 8.03 -8.97 14.47
CA ARG A 107 7.19 -8.14 15.33
C ARG A 107 5.97 -7.67 14.57
N VAL A 108 4.84 -7.68 15.25
CA VAL A 108 3.57 -7.12 14.75
C VAL A 108 3.29 -5.85 15.50
N GLN A 109 2.84 -4.82 14.80
CA GLN A 109 2.36 -3.60 15.41
C GLN A 109 1.00 -3.23 14.86
N GLU A 110 0.14 -2.73 15.74
CA GLU A 110 -1.12 -2.10 15.38
C GLU A 110 -0.96 -0.60 15.60
N ILE A 111 -1.23 0.19 14.55
CA ILE A 111 -0.99 1.62 14.51
C ILE A 111 -2.31 2.33 14.22
N LEU A 112 -2.67 3.27 15.08
CA LEU A 112 -3.72 4.25 14.88
C LEU A 112 -3.06 5.63 14.74
N ARG A 113 -3.44 6.39 13.72
CA ARG A 113 -2.90 7.72 13.45
C ARG A 113 -4.02 8.71 13.25
N TRP A 114 -3.82 9.92 13.76
CA TRP A 114 -4.64 11.08 13.51
C TRP A 114 -3.75 12.17 12.95
N PHE A 115 -4.08 12.74 11.79
CA PHE A 115 -3.22 13.74 11.15
C PHE A 115 -4.03 14.85 10.47
N ASP A 116 -3.71 16.09 10.80
CA ASP A 116 -4.36 17.31 10.29
C ASP A 116 -3.51 17.97 9.19
N GLN A 117 -4.12 18.90 8.45
CA GLN A 117 -3.49 19.66 7.38
C GLN A 117 -2.39 20.59 7.87
N ASP A 118 -2.50 21.07 9.12
CA ASP A 118 -1.50 21.94 9.75
C ASP A 118 -0.24 21.19 10.22
N GLY A 119 -0.19 19.87 10.01
CA GLY A 119 0.92 19.00 10.43
C GLY A 119 0.83 18.53 11.89
N SER A 120 -0.20 18.96 12.63
CA SER A 120 -0.49 18.41 13.95
C SER A 120 -1.07 17.00 13.84
N GLY A 121 -0.92 16.22 14.90
CA GLY A 121 -1.47 14.88 14.90
C GLY A 121 -1.16 14.07 16.13
N ALA A 122 -1.43 12.77 16.01
CA ALA A 122 -1.28 11.76 17.04
C ALA A 122 -0.95 10.40 16.43
N ALA A 123 -0.26 9.56 17.18
CA ALA A 123 -0.25 8.13 16.93
C ALA A 123 -0.32 7.31 18.22
N LEU A 124 -0.99 6.17 18.12
CA LEU A 124 -0.90 5.07 19.07
C LEU A 124 -0.34 3.87 18.31
N ALA A 125 0.71 3.26 18.84
CA ALA A 125 1.27 2.04 18.28
C ALA A 125 1.42 0.98 19.38
N THR A 126 0.78 -0.18 19.19
CA THR A 126 0.85 -1.31 20.13
C THR A 126 1.64 -2.44 19.49
N ARG A 127 2.59 -3.02 20.23
CA ARG A 127 3.50 -4.07 19.72
C ARG A 127 3.16 -5.45 20.28
N TYR A 128 3.40 -6.47 19.47
CA TYR A 128 3.21 -7.88 19.82
C TYR A 128 4.43 -8.74 19.42
N PRO A 129 4.93 -9.61 20.35
CA PRO A 129 4.57 -9.66 21.77
C PRO A 129 4.89 -8.32 22.48
N PRO A 130 4.18 -7.99 23.57
CA PRO A 130 4.34 -6.69 24.23
C PRO A 130 5.74 -6.54 24.83
N GLU A 131 6.36 -5.38 24.59
CA GLU A 131 7.58 -4.95 25.29
C GLU A 131 7.24 -4.31 26.64
N ARG A 132 8.27 -3.88 27.41
CA ARG A 132 8.09 -3.15 28.68
C ARG A 132 7.15 -1.94 28.55
N THR A 133 7.12 -1.31 27.37
CA THR A 133 6.16 -0.26 27.01
C THR A 133 5.27 -0.80 25.89
N ALA A 134 4.19 -1.48 26.25
CA ALA A 134 3.32 -2.16 25.28
C ALA A 134 2.68 -1.20 24.27
N VAL A 135 2.47 0.07 24.66
CA VAL A 135 1.82 1.10 23.85
C VAL A 135 2.74 2.32 23.75
N ASN A 136 3.15 2.64 22.53
CA ASN A 136 3.82 3.87 22.20
C ASN A 136 2.76 4.94 21.85
N ARG A 137 2.79 6.06 22.56
CA ARG A 137 1.89 7.19 22.35
C ARG A 137 2.69 8.38 21.88
N GLN A 138 2.30 8.96 20.75
CA GLN A 138 2.96 10.11 20.13
C GLN A 138 1.94 11.17 19.78
N TRP A 139 2.38 12.42 19.81
CA TRP A 139 1.61 13.56 19.34
C TRP A 139 2.52 14.68 18.84
N TRP A 140 1.95 15.53 17.99
CA TRP A 140 2.68 16.59 17.32
C TRP A 140 1.87 17.88 17.31
N ARG A 141 2.58 19.01 17.46
CA ARG A 141 2.02 20.36 17.40
C ARG A 141 1.81 20.81 15.94
N PRO A 142 0.90 21.77 15.69
CA PRO A 142 0.82 22.45 14.40
C PRO A 142 2.18 22.98 13.95
N GLY A 143 2.51 22.82 12.67
CA GLY A 143 3.76 23.29 12.07
C GLY A 143 5.02 22.49 12.43
N GLN A 144 4.91 21.46 13.27
CA GLN A 144 6.05 20.60 13.57
C GLN A 144 6.42 19.76 12.35
N HIS A 145 7.68 19.82 11.92
CA HIS A 145 8.18 18.99 10.83
C HIS A 145 8.20 17.53 11.27
N LEU A 146 7.30 16.73 10.68
CA LEU A 146 7.33 15.29 10.82
C LEU A 146 8.18 14.70 9.73
N TYR A 147 8.94 13.70 10.12
CA TYR A 147 9.67 12.85 9.20
C TYR A 147 9.12 11.44 9.32
N ASP A 148 8.99 10.75 8.19
CA ASP A 148 8.57 9.36 8.13
C ASP A 148 9.67 8.40 8.62
N THR A 149 9.52 7.11 8.32
CA THR A 149 10.50 6.08 8.72
C THR A 149 11.83 6.23 7.99
N PHE A 150 11.84 6.84 6.82
CA PHE A 150 13.00 7.05 5.96
C PHE A 150 13.66 8.41 6.20
N GLY A 151 13.08 9.24 7.08
CA GLY A 151 13.60 10.57 7.37
C GLY A 151 13.15 11.61 6.35
N TRP A 152 12.15 11.30 5.52
CA TRP A 152 11.54 12.26 4.59
C TRP A 152 10.41 13.02 5.26
N PRO A 153 10.21 14.32 4.94
CA PRO A 153 9.08 15.06 5.47
C PRO A 153 7.77 14.34 5.16
N VAL A 154 6.93 14.10 6.17
CA VAL A 154 5.59 13.55 5.96
C VAL A 154 4.79 14.56 5.13
N PRO A 155 4.30 14.18 3.93
CA PRO A 155 3.56 15.12 3.10
C PRO A 155 2.26 15.56 3.79
N ARG A 156 1.83 16.80 3.55
CA ARG A 156 0.57 17.33 4.10
C ARG A 156 -0.62 16.77 3.32
N ILE A 157 -1.82 16.74 3.90
CA ILE A 157 -3.00 16.20 3.19
C ILE A 157 -3.35 16.99 1.91
N ASP A 158 -3.03 18.28 1.85
CA ASP A 158 -3.23 19.10 0.64
C ASP A 158 -2.46 18.57 -0.57
N THR A 159 -1.46 17.70 -0.34
CA THR A 159 -0.82 16.89 -1.38
C THR A 159 -1.83 16.14 -2.24
N TYR A 160 -2.96 15.67 -1.71
CA TYR A 160 -3.98 14.98 -2.53
C TYR A 160 -4.90 15.92 -3.33
N ARG A 161 -4.83 17.23 -3.09
CA ARG A 161 -5.65 18.24 -3.79
C ARG A 161 -4.92 18.84 -4.99
N ASP A 162 -3.61 18.71 -5.03
CA ASP A 162 -2.74 19.28 -6.05
C ASP A 162 -1.90 18.16 -6.67
N ALA A 163 -2.07 17.96 -7.98
CA ALA A 163 -1.44 16.85 -8.69
C ALA A 163 0.09 16.96 -8.77
N ASP A 164 0.65 18.17 -8.69
CA ASP A 164 2.10 18.41 -8.69
C ASP A 164 2.67 18.17 -7.29
N LEU A 165 1.97 18.61 -6.24
CA LEU A 165 2.33 18.24 -4.87
C LEU A 165 2.26 16.72 -4.67
N LEU A 166 1.24 16.06 -5.22
CA LEU A 166 1.10 14.60 -5.15
C LEU A 166 2.25 13.89 -5.86
N ARG A 167 2.62 14.34 -7.07
CA ARG A 167 3.80 13.83 -7.78
C ARG A 167 5.06 13.99 -6.95
N HIS A 168 5.28 15.18 -6.39
CA HIS A 168 6.46 15.44 -5.56
C HIS A 168 6.51 14.53 -4.32
N ALA A 169 5.37 14.35 -3.64
CA ALA A 169 5.26 13.45 -2.48
C ALA A 169 5.44 11.97 -2.83
N MET A 170 5.17 11.60 -4.08
CA MET A 170 5.47 10.29 -4.65
C MET A 170 6.88 10.22 -5.26
N ASN A 171 7.75 11.20 -4.98
CA ASN A 171 9.11 11.28 -5.53
C ASN A 171 9.16 11.28 -7.08
N ILE A 172 8.08 11.70 -7.73
CA ILE A 172 7.98 11.86 -9.18
C ILE A 172 8.40 13.28 -9.51
N THR A 173 9.54 13.44 -10.19
CA THR A 173 10.03 14.75 -10.60
C THR A 173 9.84 14.96 -12.10
N SER A 174 9.53 16.19 -12.51
CA SER A 174 9.33 16.53 -13.93
C SER A 174 10.60 16.45 -14.78
N GLN A 175 11.76 16.31 -14.16
CA GLN A 175 13.07 16.45 -14.81
C GLN A 175 13.83 15.14 -15.00
N SER A 176 13.37 14.02 -14.40
CA SER A 176 14.10 12.77 -14.47
C SER A 176 13.41 11.79 -15.42
N ALA A 177 14.15 11.37 -16.45
CA ALA A 177 13.81 10.19 -17.26
C ALA A 177 13.88 8.89 -16.42
N ASP A 178 14.40 9.00 -15.19
CA ASP A 178 14.73 7.92 -14.26
C ASP A 178 13.78 7.90 -13.06
N ASN A 179 12.54 8.41 -13.19
CA ASN A 179 11.56 8.33 -12.10
C ASN A 179 11.32 6.86 -11.80
N ASP A 180 11.88 6.36 -10.69
CA ASP A 180 11.76 4.97 -10.32
C ASP A 180 10.30 4.69 -9.94
N PRO A 181 9.56 3.85 -10.68
CA PRO A 181 8.19 3.53 -10.34
C PRO A 181 8.07 2.88 -8.95
N ALA A 182 9.13 2.26 -8.43
CA ALA A 182 9.18 1.73 -7.08
C ALA A 182 9.07 2.83 -6.01
N GLU A 183 9.82 3.93 -6.19
CA GLU A 183 9.76 5.11 -5.31
C GLU A 183 8.37 5.76 -5.34
N ALA A 184 7.72 5.79 -6.51
CA ALA A 184 6.36 6.30 -6.62
C ALA A 184 5.32 5.45 -5.89
N VAL A 185 5.45 4.12 -5.96
CA VAL A 185 4.60 3.20 -5.20
C VAL A 185 4.88 3.34 -3.70
N LEU A 186 6.14 3.45 -3.29
CA LEU A 186 6.54 3.66 -1.90
C LEU A 186 5.99 4.98 -1.34
N GLY A 187 6.10 6.08 -2.07
CA GLY A 187 5.56 7.37 -1.64
C GLY A 187 4.03 7.34 -1.47
N LEU A 188 3.30 6.61 -2.33
CA LEU A 188 1.86 6.43 -2.14
C LEU A 188 1.53 5.51 -0.95
N ILE A 189 2.34 4.47 -0.71
CA ILE A 189 2.23 3.63 0.50
C ILE A 189 2.39 4.49 1.76
N ASP A 190 3.41 5.36 1.78
CA ASP A 190 3.66 6.25 2.90
C ASP A 190 2.49 7.21 3.09
N LEU A 191 2.02 7.88 2.04
CA LEU A 191 0.84 8.73 2.09
C LEU A 191 -0.40 8.01 2.62
N ALA A 192 -0.69 6.80 2.15
CA ALA A 192 -1.82 5.99 2.60
C ALA A 192 -1.71 5.57 4.08
N SER A 193 -0.50 5.57 4.65
CA SER A 193 -0.25 5.31 6.08
C SER A 193 -0.48 6.52 7.00
N TRP A 194 -0.67 7.71 6.42
CA TRP A 194 -0.87 8.96 7.14
C TRP A 194 -2.23 9.61 6.86
N HIS A 195 -2.78 9.37 5.67
CA HIS A 195 -3.91 10.12 5.14
C HIS A 195 -5.07 9.21 4.76
N SER A 196 -6.28 9.79 4.81
CA SER A 196 -7.52 9.19 4.28
C SER A 196 -8.02 10.09 3.15
N PRO A 197 -7.42 10.03 1.94
CA PRO A 197 -7.81 10.90 0.83
C PRO A 197 -9.27 10.66 0.44
N TYR A 198 -9.99 11.74 0.09
CA TYR A 198 -11.31 11.64 -0.56
C TYR A 198 -11.18 10.98 -1.94
N GLU A 199 -12.32 10.60 -2.54
CA GLU A 199 -12.41 10.06 -3.90
C GLU A 199 -11.56 10.82 -4.92
N THR A 200 -11.64 12.15 -4.99
CA THR A 200 -10.88 12.96 -5.95
C THR A 200 -9.36 12.83 -5.77
N GLY A 201 -8.89 12.72 -4.53
CA GLY A 201 -7.47 12.50 -4.22
C GLY A 201 -7.01 11.11 -4.63
N ARG A 202 -7.84 10.08 -4.39
CA ARG A 202 -7.56 8.70 -4.85
C ARG A 202 -7.54 8.63 -6.36
N HIS A 203 -8.51 9.25 -7.04
CA HIS A 203 -8.57 9.32 -8.50
C HIS A 203 -7.28 9.94 -9.07
N THR A 204 -6.84 11.05 -8.48
CA THR A 204 -5.62 11.75 -8.88
C THR A 204 -4.40 10.86 -8.69
N ALA A 205 -4.26 10.19 -7.55
CA ALA A 205 -3.16 9.24 -7.30
C ALA A 205 -3.12 8.10 -8.33
N LEU A 206 -4.28 7.51 -8.65
CA LEU A 206 -4.37 6.44 -9.65
C LEU A 206 -4.02 6.91 -11.06
N THR A 207 -4.46 8.12 -11.43
CA THR A 207 -4.13 8.72 -12.73
C THR A 207 -2.63 8.96 -12.85
N ILE A 208 -2.00 9.47 -11.78
CA ILE A 208 -0.54 9.67 -11.72
C ILE A 208 0.21 8.36 -11.90
N LEU A 209 -0.15 7.32 -11.14
CA LEU A 209 0.47 6.01 -11.28
C LEU A 209 0.24 5.43 -12.68
N ALA A 210 -0.93 5.63 -13.27
CA ALA A 210 -1.25 5.10 -14.60
C ALA A 210 -0.36 5.66 -15.73
N ASP A 211 0.24 6.83 -15.52
CA ASP A 211 1.15 7.48 -16.45
C ASP A 211 2.61 7.04 -16.27
N LEU A 212 2.93 6.32 -15.19
CA LEU A 212 4.28 5.83 -14.95
C LEU A 212 4.57 4.57 -15.79
N PRO A 213 5.70 4.56 -16.52
CA PRO A 213 6.12 3.37 -17.23
C PRO A 213 6.56 2.27 -16.25
N HIS A 214 6.64 1.04 -16.75
CA HIS A 214 7.19 -0.13 -16.03
C HIS A 214 6.47 -0.57 -14.75
N LEU A 215 5.35 0.08 -14.38
CA LEU A 215 4.45 -0.46 -13.36
C LEU A 215 3.71 -1.70 -13.86
N THR A 216 3.66 -2.70 -12.99
CA THR A 216 2.90 -3.93 -13.22
C THR A 216 1.63 -3.91 -12.38
N ALA A 217 0.48 -4.19 -13.00
CA ALA A 217 -0.76 -4.43 -12.27
C ALA A 217 -1.13 -5.91 -12.25
N TYR A 218 -1.89 -6.25 -11.22
CA TYR A 218 -2.45 -7.56 -10.93
C TYR A 218 -3.93 -7.35 -10.64
N PRO A 219 -4.83 -7.56 -11.62
CA PRO A 219 -6.24 -7.18 -11.50
C PRO A 219 -7.02 -7.85 -10.36
N ALA A 220 -6.51 -8.97 -9.83
CA ALA A 220 -7.09 -9.67 -8.70
C ALA A 220 -5.99 -10.24 -7.79
N VAL A 221 -5.75 -9.56 -6.66
CA VAL A 221 -4.81 -9.97 -5.61
C VAL A 221 -5.56 -10.05 -4.30
N ALA A 222 -5.49 -11.20 -3.63
CA ALA A 222 -5.98 -11.33 -2.27
C ALA A 222 -4.91 -10.86 -1.29
N ASP A 223 -5.30 -9.95 -0.38
CA ASP A 223 -4.46 -9.59 0.77
C ASP A 223 -4.48 -10.72 1.84
N ARG A 224 -3.72 -10.57 2.92
CA ARG A 224 -3.63 -11.58 4.00
C ARG A 224 -4.93 -11.70 4.82
N ALA A 225 -5.87 -10.77 4.67
CA ALA A 225 -7.22 -10.88 5.23
C ALA A 225 -8.22 -11.51 4.22
N GLY A 226 -7.75 -11.97 3.05
CA GLY A 226 -8.57 -12.55 2.01
C GLY A 226 -9.38 -11.54 1.20
N ARG A 227 -9.20 -10.24 1.42
CA ARG A 227 -9.87 -9.20 0.62
C ARG A 227 -9.21 -9.14 -0.75
N VAL A 228 -10.01 -9.21 -1.79
CA VAL A 228 -9.52 -9.15 -3.18
C VAL A 228 -9.50 -7.70 -3.64
N GLY A 229 -8.36 -7.27 -4.18
CA GLY A 229 -8.17 -5.94 -4.76
C GLY A 229 -7.30 -5.96 -6.01
N VAL A 230 -6.98 -4.77 -6.50
CA VAL A 230 -6.06 -4.54 -7.61
C VAL A 230 -4.67 -4.32 -7.04
N GLY A 231 -3.74 -5.23 -7.31
CA GLY A 231 -2.34 -5.06 -6.95
C GLY A 231 -1.61 -4.19 -7.97
N VAL A 232 -0.79 -3.26 -7.50
CA VAL A 232 0.14 -2.46 -8.32
C VAL A 232 1.52 -2.65 -7.73
N ALA A 233 2.50 -3.00 -8.57
CA ALA A 233 3.86 -3.21 -8.11
C ALA A 233 4.93 -2.65 -9.05
N ALA A 234 6.05 -2.33 -8.45
CA ALA A 234 7.33 -2.08 -9.09
C ALA A 234 8.44 -2.79 -8.33
N VAL A 235 9.58 -2.99 -9.01
CA VAL A 235 10.80 -3.53 -8.43
C VAL A 235 11.89 -2.49 -8.62
N ASP A 236 12.55 -2.11 -7.53
CA ASP A 236 13.69 -1.18 -7.59
C ASP A 236 14.96 -1.88 -8.08
N THR A 237 16.02 -1.09 -8.26
CA THR A 237 17.33 -1.58 -8.70
C THR A 237 18.03 -2.49 -7.69
N ASP A 238 17.67 -2.40 -6.40
CA ASP A 238 18.20 -3.23 -5.32
C ASP A 238 17.44 -4.57 -5.18
N GLY A 239 16.42 -4.80 -6.00
CA GLY A 239 15.64 -6.03 -6.00
C GLY A 239 14.56 -6.09 -4.92
N TYR A 240 14.13 -4.95 -4.39
CA TYR A 240 12.91 -4.85 -3.59
C TYR A 240 11.69 -4.63 -4.48
N ARG A 241 10.66 -5.41 -4.23
CA ARG A 241 9.33 -5.25 -4.80
C ARG A 241 8.43 -4.51 -3.82
N TYR A 242 7.85 -3.42 -4.28
CA TYR A 242 6.82 -2.67 -3.57
C TYR A 242 5.49 -3.00 -4.21
N LEU A 243 4.56 -3.56 -3.44
CA LEU A 243 3.22 -3.94 -3.88
C LEU A 243 2.21 -3.17 -3.04
N LEU A 244 1.33 -2.40 -3.70
CA LEU A 244 0.16 -1.77 -3.11
C LEU A 244 -1.09 -2.49 -3.60
N ILE A 245 -1.98 -2.88 -2.69
CA ILE A 245 -3.26 -3.53 -3.02
C ILE A 245 -4.38 -2.53 -2.78
N LEU A 246 -5.15 -2.23 -3.82
CA LEU A 246 -6.20 -1.21 -3.85
C LEU A 246 -7.59 -1.85 -3.91
N HIS A 247 -8.57 -1.24 -3.26
CA HIS A 247 -9.96 -1.65 -3.32
C HIS A 247 -10.49 -1.45 -4.75
N PRO A 248 -11.10 -2.48 -5.38
CA PRO A 248 -11.40 -2.44 -6.81
C PRO A 248 -12.56 -1.51 -7.18
N ALA A 249 -13.34 -1.04 -6.21
CA ALA A 249 -14.43 -0.10 -6.45
C ALA A 249 -14.15 1.31 -5.91
N THR A 250 -13.34 1.46 -4.86
CA THR A 250 -13.14 2.77 -4.20
C THR A 250 -11.73 3.29 -4.34
N GLY A 251 -10.77 2.49 -4.82
CA GLY A 251 -9.36 2.87 -4.89
C GLY A 251 -8.67 3.04 -3.53
N GLU A 252 -9.33 2.69 -2.42
CA GLU A 252 -8.73 2.76 -1.09
C GLU A 252 -7.60 1.72 -0.94
N ALA A 253 -6.54 2.08 -0.21
CA ALA A 253 -5.47 1.13 0.07
C ALA A 253 -5.96 0.05 1.05
N LEU A 254 -5.90 -1.21 0.63
CA LEU A 254 -6.25 -2.37 1.47
C LEU A 254 -5.02 -2.88 2.22
N ALA A 255 -3.89 -3.00 1.51
CA ALA A 255 -2.66 -3.53 2.08
C ALA A 255 -1.46 -3.06 1.25
N TYR A 256 -0.26 -3.18 1.83
CA TYR A 256 0.97 -3.14 1.06
C TYR A 256 1.95 -4.22 1.51
N GLU A 257 2.86 -4.58 0.61
CA GLU A 257 3.95 -5.50 0.84
C GLU A 257 5.24 -4.92 0.26
N ILE A 258 6.30 -4.98 1.05
CA ILE A 258 7.68 -4.80 0.59
C ILE A 258 8.36 -6.16 0.70
N SER A 259 8.84 -6.68 -0.42
CA SER A 259 9.50 -7.97 -0.52
C SER A 259 10.86 -7.83 -1.17
N HIS A 260 11.82 -8.67 -0.82
CA HIS A 260 13.17 -8.65 -1.40
C HIS A 260 13.47 -10.00 -2.05
N LEU A 261 14.08 -9.99 -3.23
CA LEU A 261 14.45 -11.21 -3.95
C LEU A 261 15.73 -11.80 -3.35
N ARG A 262 15.63 -12.95 -2.67
CA ARG A 262 16.78 -13.66 -2.07
C ARG A 262 16.83 -15.10 -2.53
N ALA A 263 17.99 -15.54 -3.04
CA ALA A 263 18.21 -16.90 -3.51
C ALA A 263 17.13 -17.40 -4.49
N GLY A 264 16.65 -16.51 -5.38
CA GLY A 264 15.63 -16.81 -6.38
C GLY A 264 14.18 -16.83 -5.86
N ALA A 265 13.94 -16.49 -4.60
CA ALA A 265 12.60 -16.42 -4.01
C ALA A 265 12.32 -15.05 -3.39
N TRP A 266 11.08 -14.57 -3.55
CA TRP A 266 10.62 -13.36 -2.86
C TRP A 266 10.42 -13.64 -1.38
N GLN A 267 10.97 -12.78 -0.53
CA GLN A 267 10.78 -12.81 0.92
C GLN A 267 10.18 -11.50 1.39
N VAL A 268 9.08 -11.59 2.15
CA VAL A 268 8.46 -10.40 2.74
C VAL A 268 9.37 -9.77 3.79
N VAL A 269 9.64 -8.49 3.60
CA VAL A 269 10.38 -7.63 4.54
C VAL A 269 9.41 -6.86 5.42
N THR A 270 8.38 -6.27 4.81
CA THR A 270 7.31 -5.57 5.50
C THR A 270 5.97 -5.90 4.86
N TYR A 271 4.95 -6.10 5.68
CA TYR A 271 3.58 -6.20 5.22
C TYR A 271 2.72 -5.28 6.09
N ALA A 272 1.77 -4.56 5.51
CA ALA A 272 0.75 -3.89 6.27
C ALA A 272 -0.65 -4.13 5.71
N LEU A 273 -1.61 -4.23 6.63
CA LEU A 273 -3.03 -4.38 6.37
C LEU A 273 -3.74 -3.14 6.89
N PHE A 274 -4.34 -2.35 5.99
CA PHE A 274 -5.19 -1.23 6.36
C PHE A 274 -6.55 -1.75 6.82
N LEU A 275 -6.92 -1.36 8.04
CA LEU A 275 -8.13 -1.79 8.72
C LEU A 275 -9.22 -0.74 8.63
N ALA A 276 -8.86 0.56 8.67
CA ALA A 276 -9.78 1.66 8.43
C ALA A 276 -9.07 2.92 7.93
N HIS A 277 -9.73 3.63 7.01
CA HIS A 277 -9.45 5.01 6.60
C HIS A 277 -10.73 5.83 6.84
N THR A 278 -10.66 6.86 7.67
CA THR A 278 -11.82 7.70 8.00
C THR A 278 -11.36 9.09 8.46
N ARG A 279 -12.29 9.91 8.98
CA ARG A 279 -11.99 11.19 9.61
C ARG A 279 -12.64 11.30 10.98
N THR A 280 -12.09 12.20 11.79
CA THR A 280 -12.62 12.48 13.13
C THR A 280 -12.25 13.88 13.58
N ASP A 281 -13.06 14.45 14.46
CA ASP A 281 -12.80 15.77 15.04
C ASP A 281 -11.72 15.75 16.13
N ASN A 282 -11.52 14.58 16.76
CA ASN A 282 -10.76 14.46 18.00
C ASN A 282 -9.66 13.39 17.89
N ARG A 283 -8.51 13.67 18.50
CA ARG A 283 -7.43 12.71 18.74
C ARG A 283 -7.73 11.84 19.96
N TRP A 284 -6.96 10.78 20.17
CA TRP A 284 -7.21 9.81 21.25
C TRP A 284 -7.19 10.39 22.68
N TRP A 285 -6.60 11.56 22.91
CA TRP A 285 -6.61 12.24 24.21
C TRP A 285 -7.52 13.47 24.25
N GLU A 286 -8.04 13.89 23.10
CA GLU A 286 -8.92 15.06 23.06
C GLU A 286 -10.30 14.65 23.58
N PRO A 287 -10.96 15.54 24.32
CA PRO A 287 -12.36 15.38 24.72
C PRO A 287 -13.27 14.93 23.58
N THR A 288 -14.19 14.01 23.88
CA THR A 288 -15.18 13.55 22.91
C THR A 288 -16.53 14.24 23.07
N THR A 289 -16.75 14.90 24.21
CA THR A 289 -18.00 15.60 24.54
C THR A 289 -17.77 17.09 24.79
N ASP A 290 -18.82 17.91 24.64
CA ASP A 290 -18.73 19.35 24.89
C ASP A 290 -18.42 19.69 26.36
N ASP A 291 -18.98 18.93 27.30
CA ASP A 291 -18.70 19.10 28.73
C ASP A 291 -17.24 18.78 29.10
N GLU A 292 -16.65 17.80 28.42
CA GLU A 292 -15.21 17.53 28.54
C GLU A 292 -14.40 18.65 27.87
N ARG A 293 -14.81 19.14 26.70
CA ARG A 293 -14.13 20.25 25.99
C ARG A 293 -14.08 21.53 26.83
N GLN A 294 -15.17 21.88 27.50
CA GLN A 294 -15.22 23.07 28.36
C GLN A 294 -14.27 23.00 29.57
N ARG A 295 -14.00 21.78 30.05
CA ARG A 295 -13.10 21.53 31.19
C ARG A 295 -11.65 21.28 30.74
N TRP A 296 -11.44 21.03 29.46
CA TRP A 296 -10.14 20.68 28.92
C TRP A 296 -9.34 21.94 28.61
N ASP A 297 -8.12 21.99 29.15
CA ASP A 297 -7.17 23.05 28.83
C ASP A 297 -6.31 22.62 27.63
N PRO A 298 -6.48 23.23 26.45
CA PRO A 298 -5.70 22.91 25.26
C PRO A 298 -4.20 23.19 25.43
N THR A 299 -3.81 23.98 26.44
CA THR A 299 -2.41 24.31 26.73
C THR A 299 -1.69 23.23 27.54
N HIS A 300 -2.41 22.24 28.07
CA HIS A 300 -1.87 21.12 28.85
C HIS A 300 -2.15 19.76 28.19
N PRO A 301 -1.51 19.44 27.04
CA PRO A 301 -1.60 18.11 26.44
C PRO A 301 -1.08 17.04 27.42
N PRO A 302 -1.48 15.76 27.27
CA PRO A 302 -0.99 14.70 28.13
C PRO A 302 0.56 14.69 28.15
N PRO A 303 1.19 14.42 29.30
CA PRO A 303 2.61 14.69 29.56
C PRO A 303 3.63 13.91 28.72
N ALA A 304 3.21 13.19 27.67
CA ALA A 304 4.08 12.49 26.75
C ALA A 304 4.27 13.29 25.45
N GLU A 305 4.82 14.51 25.53
CA GLU A 305 5.50 15.14 24.39
C GLU A 305 6.77 14.32 24.10
N MET A 306 6.63 13.21 23.39
CA MET A 306 7.79 12.64 22.74
C MET A 306 7.94 13.37 21.41
N VAL A 307 8.89 14.32 21.39
CA VAL A 307 9.66 14.71 20.22
C VAL A 307 9.69 13.51 19.27
N PRO A 308 9.32 13.63 17.98
CA PRO A 308 9.38 12.52 17.05
C PRO A 308 10.75 11.91 17.24
N GLN A 309 10.80 10.74 17.88
CA GLN A 309 12.08 10.10 18.10
C GLN A 309 12.57 9.91 16.69
N ARG A 310 13.65 10.63 16.31
CA ARG A 310 14.36 10.38 15.05
C ARG A 310 14.46 8.87 15.02
N ARG A 311 13.67 8.25 14.14
CA ARG A 311 13.52 6.81 14.06
C ARG A 311 14.88 6.30 13.60
N ARG A 312 15.84 6.19 14.52
CA ARG A 312 17.02 5.37 14.32
C ARG A 312 16.42 3.97 14.24
N SER A 313 16.25 3.52 12.99
CA SER A 313 16.04 2.14 12.57
C SER A 313 14.87 1.39 13.25
N TRP A 314 13.69 1.43 12.65
CA TRP A 314 12.67 0.39 12.90
C TRP A 314 12.51 -0.59 11.73
N ILE A 315 13.01 -0.22 10.55
CA ILE A 315 13.58 -1.22 9.64
C ILE A 315 14.96 -1.51 10.22
N GLU A 316 15.01 -2.48 11.14
CA GLU A 316 16.26 -3.20 11.39
C GLU A 316 16.58 -3.85 10.02
N TYR A 317 17.38 -3.19 9.19
CA TYR A 317 18.02 -3.94 8.12
C TYR A 317 18.81 -5.05 8.80
N PRO A 318 18.74 -6.31 8.33
CA PRO A 318 19.66 -7.31 8.84
C PRO A 318 21.06 -6.71 8.72
N PRO A 319 21.92 -6.81 9.75
CA PRO A 319 23.29 -6.37 9.62
C PRO A 319 23.84 -6.99 8.33
N PRO A 320 24.61 -6.24 7.51
CA PRO A 320 25.21 -6.82 6.32
C PRO A 320 25.91 -8.10 6.75
N LEU A 321 25.49 -9.23 6.18
CA LEU A 321 26.10 -10.52 6.50
C LEU A 321 27.60 -10.35 6.29
N CYS A 322 28.40 -10.71 7.30
CA CYS A 322 29.84 -10.77 7.15
C CYS A 322 30.14 -11.74 6.01
N VAL A 323 30.33 -11.19 4.81
CA VAL A 323 30.86 -11.96 3.70
C VAL A 323 32.29 -12.28 4.14
N PRO A 324 32.68 -13.55 4.32
CA PRO A 324 34.06 -13.88 4.62
C PRO A 324 34.90 -13.24 3.51
N SER A 325 35.84 -12.37 3.90
CA SER A 325 36.80 -11.81 2.97
C SER A 325 37.44 -12.98 2.25
N SER A 326 37.35 -12.99 0.92
CA SER A 326 38.15 -13.89 0.10
C SER A 326 39.61 -13.39 0.11
N GLU A 327 40.21 -13.30 1.29
CA GLU A 327 41.66 -13.22 1.45
C GLU A 327 42.16 -14.64 1.59
N GLY A 328 42.27 -15.26 0.42
CA GLY A 328 42.85 -16.57 0.22
C GLY A 328 43.64 -16.60 -1.08
N GLU A 329 44.44 -15.55 -1.34
CA GLU A 329 45.59 -15.68 -2.21
C GLU A 329 46.80 -16.06 -1.34
N THR A 330 47.12 -17.34 -1.50
CA THR A 330 48.20 -18.19 -0.99
C THR A 330 49.64 -17.63 -1.20
N PRO A 331 50.66 -18.25 -0.57
CA PRO A 331 51.77 -17.64 0.18
C PRO A 331 52.91 -16.98 -0.60
#